data_AF-A0A0W0UJP9-F1
#
_entry.id   AF-A0A0W0UJP9-F1
#
_cell.length_a   1.000
_cell.length_b   1.000
_cell.length_c   1.000
_cell.angle_alpha   90.00
_cell.angle_beta   90.00
_cell.angle_gamma   90.00
#
_symmetry.space_group_name_H-M   'P 1'
#
loop_
_entity.id
_entity.type
_entity.pdbx_description
1 polymer ?
#
loop_
_entity_poly.entity_id
_entity_poly.type
_entity_poly.pdbx_seq_one_letter_code
_entity_poly.pdbx_strand_id
1 'polypeptide(L)'
;MSGFFCFQQQTYHDNVLTINLSLLPGSLYRDTATEALREQQALEGRLVRLKSQNEPQRKTGAKANTIDVARKLISAVLTVNKQINIIYKDNINLEQIAIDQEKNGVNRLYFEEIYLANEETLSSQFKHITTDDLNRVKRSLLERLSFFDKNFLQKESSGVRKELDKAGKLKACQKVIQQTIRMIACAKTLSAVLATVAVEADLLAQLSLAKDKDTFFDRGVNSVADLFIDWLPAALSETLQRATFGSSLNRIGSAFQLEKARELFISKLERYLASRAQLENCTHDDRQVTYRYRPMNKGIFFNKPLQEARIEVAATLLAELKAMQLSGKDKDNHKEAISHPQFFAVALAHATETNNTCYSKLARTLPGGIFIDGEGELAVILEEMRQEMKSIYPYDVRINRSGAGLYDQLGLTTTSPQLQ
;
A
#
# COMPACT_ATOMS: atom_id res chain seq x y z
N MET A 1 41.56 -29.39 39.89
CA MET A 1 41.10 -28.00 40.09
C MET A 1 40.40 -27.56 38.83
N SER A 2 39.12 -27.23 38.96
CA SER A 2 38.20 -26.76 37.93
C SER A 2 38.59 -25.38 37.42
N GLY A 3 38.96 -25.27 36.15
CA GLY A 3 39.20 -24.00 35.46
C GLY A 3 37.89 -23.26 35.25
N PHE A 4 37.82 -22.08 35.86
CA PHE A 4 36.68 -21.17 35.89
C PHE A 4 36.22 -20.75 34.49
N PHE A 5 34.94 -20.96 34.19
CA PHE A 5 34.23 -20.16 33.17
C PHE A 5 34.16 -18.72 33.68
N CYS A 6 35.00 -17.84 33.15
CA CYS A 6 34.93 -16.42 33.44
C CYS A 6 33.78 -15.83 32.62
N PHE A 7 32.56 -15.87 33.14
CA PHE A 7 31.45 -15.13 32.55
C PHE A 7 31.66 -13.65 32.87
N GLN A 8 32.14 -12.87 31.90
CA GLN A 8 31.98 -11.42 32.00
C GLN A 8 30.48 -11.14 32.01
N GLN A 9 29.95 -10.71 33.15
CA GLN A 9 28.59 -10.22 33.26
C GLN A 9 28.47 -9.01 32.33
N GLN A 10 27.85 -9.19 31.17
CA GLN A 10 27.51 -8.05 30.33
C GLN A 10 26.51 -7.19 31.09
N THR A 11 26.93 -6.01 31.51
CA THR A 11 26.04 -5.02 32.11
C THR A 11 24.94 -4.69 31.11
N TYR A 12 23.70 -4.95 31.52
CA TYR A 12 22.50 -4.61 30.75
C TYR A 12 22.34 -3.09 30.74
N HIS A 13 22.99 -2.40 29.80
CA HIS A 13 22.60 -1.04 29.47
C HIS A 13 21.25 -1.10 28.73
N ASP A 14 20.26 -0.40 29.27
CA ASP A 14 18.89 -0.25 28.74
C ASP A 14 18.94 0.67 27.51
N ASN A 15 19.69 0.25 26.49
CA ASN A 15 19.94 1.02 25.29
C ASN A 15 18.71 0.98 24.40
N VAL A 16 18.07 2.13 24.25
CA VAL A 16 17.01 2.32 23.27
C VAL A 16 17.66 2.54 21.90
N LEU A 17 17.40 1.63 20.96
CA LEU A 17 17.82 1.76 19.57
C LEU A 17 16.94 2.82 18.90
N THR A 18 17.57 3.83 18.31
CA THR A 18 16.87 4.89 17.58
C THR A 18 17.21 4.78 16.10
N ILE A 19 16.20 4.52 15.27
CA ILE A 19 16.34 4.30 13.84
C ILE A 19 15.69 5.46 13.12
N ASN A 20 16.48 6.17 12.32
CA ASN A 20 16.08 7.38 11.61
C ASN A 20 16.06 7.12 10.11
N LEU A 21 14.92 7.39 9.47
CA LEU A 21 14.78 7.27 8.03
C LEU A 21 14.40 8.60 7.43
N SER A 22 15.27 9.12 6.58
CA SER A 22 14.97 10.30 5.79
C SER A 22 13.98 9.93 4.69
N LEU A 23 12.82 10.58 4.74
CA LEU A 23 11.79 10.54 3.73
C LEU A 23 11.99 11.70 2.76
N LEU A 24 11.62 11.48 1.49
CA LEU A 24 11.58 12.55 0.52
C LEU A 24 10.45 13.55 0.86
N PRO A 25 10.65 14.85 0.62
CA PRO A 25 9.63 15.86 0.93
C PRO A 25 8.31 15.58 0.21
N GLY A 26 7.23 15.40 0.98
CA GLY A 26 5.90 15.10 0.46
C GLY A 26 5.66 13.62 0.14
N SER A 27 6.60 12.74 0.48
CA SER A 27 6.33 11.31 0.54
C SER A 27 5.35 11.05 1.69
N LEU A 28 4.27 10.36 1.38
CA LEU A 28 3.30 9.94 2.39
C LEU A 28 3.78 8.58 2.90
N TYR A 29 4.00 8.47 4.20
CA TYR A 29 4.12 7.17 4.85
C TYR A 29 2.78 6.44 4.69
N ARG A 30 2.79 5.25 4.08
CA ARG A 30 1.57 4.56 3.67
C ARG A 30 1.60 3.11 4.13
N ASP A 31 0.55 2.77 4.87
CA ASP A 31 0.40 1.50 5.58
C ASP A 31 -0.03 0.34 4.68
N THR A 32 -0.44 -0.78 5.27
CA THR A 32 -0.99 -1.94 4.54
C THR A 32 -2.45 -1.72 4.10
N ALA A 33 -2.94 -2.49 3.12
CA ALA A 33 -4.35 -2.49 2.74
C ALA A 33 -5.25 -2.79 3.95
N THR A 34 -4.85 -3.72 4.81
CA THR A 34 -5.60 -4.07 6.03
C THR A 34 -5.74 -2.88 6.98
N GLU A 35 -4.67 -2.12 7.21
CA GLU A 35 -4.72 -0.92 8.06
C GLU A 35 -5.55 0.20 7.42
N ALA A 36 -5.39 0.42 6.10
CA ALA A 36 -6.20 1.38 5.38
C ALA A 36 -7.70 1.06 5.48
N LEU A 37 -8.09 -0.20 5.31
CA LEU A 37 -9.49 -0.61 5.46
C LEU A 37 -9.98 -0.41 6.90
N ARG A 38 -9.18 -0.77 7.90
CA ARG A 38 -9.55 -0.59 9.31
C ARG A 38 -9.82 0.88 9.63
N GLU A 39 -9.03 1.79 9.08
CA GLU A 39 -9.25 3.22 9.24
C GLU A 39 -10.48 3.73 8.49
N GLN A 40 -10.74 3.20 7.29
CA GLN A 40 -11.96 3.48 6.54
C GLN A 40 -13.19 3.04 7.33
N GLN A 41 -13.19 1.83 7.91
CA GLN A 41 -14.26 1.34 8.77
C GLN A 41 -14.43 2.20 10.02
N ALA A 42 -13.33 2.65 10.63
CA ALA A 42 -13.37 3.57 11.76
C ALA A 42 -13.91 4.96 11.38
N LEU A 43 -13.60 5.45 10.18
CA LEU A 43 -14.19 6.68 9.63
C LEU A 43 -15.68 6.49 9.40
N GLU A 44 -16.09 5.43 8.73
CA GLU A 44 -17.49 5.09 8.51
C GLU A 44 -18.26 5.02 9.84
N GLY A 45 -17.73 4.34 10.85
CA GLY A 45 -18.32 4.28 12.19
C GLY A 45 -18.52 5.65 12.85
N ARG A 46 -17.59 6.60 12.64
CA ARG A 46 -17.75 7.99 13.10
C ARG A 46 -18.84 8.72 12.31
N LEU A 47 -18.93 8.47 11.00
CA LEU A 47 -19.90 9.10 10.10
C LEU A 47 -21.30 8.48 10.21
N VAL A 48 -21.46 7.24 10.72
CA VAL A 48 -22.78 6.60 10.98
C VAL A 48 -23.71 7.49 11.80
N ARG A 49 -23.18 8.24 12.77
CA ARG A 49 -23.99 9.18 13.58
C ARG A 49 -24.54 10.36 12.79
N LEU A 50 -23.95 10.66 11.63
CA LEU A 50 -24.43 11.66 10.66
C LEU A 50 -25.37 11.04 9.61
N LYS A 51 -25.44 9.70 9.51
CA LYS A 51 -26.28 8.97 8.52
C LYS A 51 -27.78 9.04 8.84
N SER A 52 -28.17 8.97 10.12
CA SER A 52 -29.59 8.98 10.54
C SER A 52 -30.34 10.27 10.14
N GLN A 53 -29.62 11.34 9.83
CA GLN A 53 -30.17 12.60 9.34
C GLN A 53 -30.29 12.66 7.81
N ASN A 54 -29.75 11.68 7.07
CA ASN A 54 -29.44 11.78 5.63
C ASN A 54 -29.81 10.54 4.79
N GLU A 55 -30.58 9.58 5.35
CA GLU A 55 -31.09 8.39 4.62
C GLU A 55 -31.72 8.63 3.23
N PRO A 56 -32.36 9.78 2.89
CA PRO A 56 -33.05 9.92 1.62
C PRO A 56 -32.16 9.68 0.38
N GLN A 57 -30.87 10.04 0.43
CA GLN A 57 -29.98 9.98 -0.75
C GLN A 57 -29.46 8.58 -1.10
N ARG A 58 -29.68 7.58 -0.22
CA ARG A 58 -29.46 6.17 -0.57
C ARG A 58 -30.60 5.56 -1.38
N LYS A 59 -31.83 6.07 -1.22
CA LYS A 59 -33.05 5.50 -1.81
C LYS A 59 -33.55 6.29 -3.02
N THR A 60 -33.19 7.56 -3.14
CA THR A 60 -33.51 8.41 -4.30
C THR A 60 -32.25 8.55 -5.14
N GLY A 61 -32.33 8.31 -6.46
CA GLY A 61 -31.22 8.33 -7.43
C GLY A 61 -30.37 9.61 -7.45
N ALA A 62 -29.59 9.80 -6.38
CA ALA A 62 -28.67 10.90 -6.18
C ALA A 62 -27.44 10.63 -7.04
N LYS A 63 -26.95 11.67 -7.70
CA LYS A 63 -25.77 11.61 -8.59
C LYS A 63 -24.56 11.09 -7.80
N ALA A 64 -23.81 10.17 -8.39
CA ALA A 64 -22.63 9.56 -7.77
C ALA A 64 -22.91 8.67 -6.54
N ASN A 65 -24.09 8.05 -6.44
CA ASN A 65 -24.24 6.87 -5.58
C ASN A 65 -23.35 5.71 -6.07
N THR A 66 -23.14 4.69 -5.22
CA THR A 66 -22.29 3.53 -5.53
C THR A 66 -22.70 2.79 -6.81
N ILE A 67 -24.00 2.68 -7.08
CA ILE A 67 -24.52 2.01 -8.28
C ILE A 67 -24.09 2.78 -9.54
N ASP A 68 -24.33 4.09 -9.56
CA ASP A 68 -24.00 4.94 -10.72
C ASP A 68 -22.49 5.02 -10.95
N VAL A 69 -21.70 5.10 -9.87
CA VAL A 69 -20.23 5.05 -9.95
C VAL A 69 -19.77 3.68 -10.43
N ALA A 70 -20.34 2.58 -9.94
CA ALA A 70 -20.03 1.22 -10.42
C ALA A 70 -20.33 1.07 -11.91
N ARG A 71 -21.48 1.58 -12.39
CA ARG A 71 -21.82 1.59 -13.83
C ARG A 71 -20.82 2.39 -14.67
N LYS A 72 -20.40 3.57 -14.19
CA LYS A 72 -19.40 4.41 -14.87
C LYS A 72 -18.03 3.74 -14.91
N LEU A 73 -17.62 3.09 -13.83
CA LEU A 73 -16.37 2.30 -13.78
C LEU A 73 -16.43 1.11 -14.74
N ILE A 74 -17.54 0.37 -14.78
CA ILE A 74 -17.76 -0.72 -15.75
C ILE A 74 -17.65 -0.17 -17.18
N SER A 75 -18.32 0.94 -17.48
CA SER A 75 -18.29 1.57 -18.80
C SER A 75 -16.89 2.04 -19.18
N ALA A 76 -16.13 2.59 -18.23
CA ALA A 76 -14.75 3.02 -18.44
C ALA A 76 -13.85 1.85 -18.86
N VAL A 77 -13.96 0.70 -18.18
CA VAL A 77 -13.19 -0.50 -18.52
C VAL A 77 -13.63 -1.10 -19.86
N LEU A 78 -14.93 -1.20 -20.11
CA LEU A 78 -15.47 -1.74 -21.37
C LEU A 78 -15.12 -0.89 -22.59
N THR A 79 -14.92 0.42 -22.40
CA THR A 79 -14.44 1.32 -23.45
C THR A 79 -13.02 0.95 -23.90
N VAL A 80 -12.18 0.48 -22.98
CA VAL A 80 -10.82 0.05 -23.26
C VAL A 80 -10.79 -1.32 -23.91
N ASN A 81 -11.53 -2.26 -23.36
CA ASN A 81 -11.63 -3.60 -23.91
C ASN A 81 -13.03 -4.18 -23.62
N LYS A 82 -13.83 -4.31 -24.68
CA LYS A 82 -15.20 -4.84 -24.62
C LYS A 82 -15.29 -6.29 -24.14
N GLN A 83 -14.17 -7.01 -24.12
CA GLN A 83 -14.11 -8.40 -23.67
C GLN A 83 -13.87 -8.52 -22.16
N ILE A 84 -13.53 -7.43 -21.46
CA ILE A 84 -13.33 -7.46 -20.00
C ILE A 84 -14.69 -7.43 -19.31
N ASN A 85 -15.07 -8.57 -18.76
CA ASN A 85 -16.21 -8.66 -17.86
C ASN A 85 -15.74 -8.33 -16.43
N ILE A 86 -16.42 -7.36 -15.78
CA ILE A 86 -16.20 -7.01 -14.36
C ILE A 86 -17.20 -7.82 -13.52
N ILE A 87 -16.86 -9.07 -13.25
CA ILE A 87 -17.66 -10.02 -12.51
C ILE A 87 -16.83 -10.57 -11.35
N TYR A 88 -17.31 -10.37 -10.12
CA TYR A 88 -16.74 -10.95 -8.93
C TYR A 88 -16.96 -12.46 -8.90
N LYS A 89 -15.86 -13.23 -8.87
CA LYS A 89 -15.85 -14.70 -8.79
C LYS A 89 -16.84 -15.37 -9.76
N ASP A 90 -16.95 -14.83 -10.97
CA ASP A 90 -17.82 -15.32 -12.05
C ASP A 90 -19.34 -15.36 -11.75
N ASN A 91 -19.79 -14.72 -10.65
CA ASN A 91 -21.19 -14.80 -10.19
C ASN A 91 -21.94 -13.48 -10.28
N ILE A 92 -21.36 -12.38 -9.80
CA ILE A 92 -22.06 -11.09 -9.62
C ILE A 92 -21.18 -9.94 -10.10
N ASN A 93 -21.74 -8.98 -10.84
CA ASN A 93 -21.00 -7.81 -11.29
C ASN A 93 -20.94 -6.72 -10.20
N LEU A 94 -20.08 -5.70 -10.41
CA LEU A 94 -19.87 -4.61 -9.45
C LEU A 94 -21.16 -3.81 -9.14
N GLU A 95 -22.04 -3.67 -10.13
CA GLU A 95 -23.33 -3.00 -9.99
C GLU A 95 -24.27 -3.81 -9.08
N GLN A 96 -24.37 -5.12 -9.30
CA GLN A 96 -25.19 -6.01 -8.50
C GLN A 96 -24.71 -6.08 -7.04
N ILE A 97 -23.38 -6.08 -6.84
CA ILE A 97 -22.78 -5.94 -5.51
C ILE A 97 -23.23 -4.63 -4.84
N ALA A 98 -23.25 -3.52 -5.57
CA ALA A 98 -23.70 -2.24 -5.06
C ALA A 98 -25.20 -2.26 -4.70
N ILE A 99 -26.06 -2.89 -5.52
CA ILE A 99 -27.49 -3.04 -5.27
C ILE A 99 -27.76 -3.86 -4.01
N ASP A 100 -27.10 -5.02 -3.85
CA ASP A 100 -27.36 -5.92 -2.72
C ASP A 100 -26.90 -5.33 -1.36
N GLN A 101 -25.98 -4.36 -1.39
CA GLN A 101 -25.55 -3.64 -0.19
C GLN A 101 -26.59 -2.65 0.36
N GLU A 102 -27.48 -2.14 -0.48
CA GLU A 102 -28.52 -1.19 -0.06
C GLU A 102 -29.44 -1.76 1.02
N LYS A 103 -29.61 -3.08 1.05
CA LYS A 103 -30.49 -3.76 2.01
C LYS A 103 -29.95 -3.76 3.44
N ASN A 104 -28.62 -3.76 3.63
CA ASN A 104 -28.00 -3.88 4.97
C ASN A 104 -27.08 -2.72 5.36
N GLY A 105 -26.62 -1.89 4.40
CA GLY A 105 -26.09 -0.53 4.58
C GLY A 105 -24.87 -0.30 5.48
N VAL A 106 -24.43 -1.30 6.24
CA VAL A 106 -23.38 -1.27 7.27
C VAL A 106 -22.33 -2.35 6.99
N ASN A 107 -22.70 -3.42 6.28
CA ASN A 107 -21.82 -4.54 5.98
C ASN A 107 -21.52 -4.57 4.47
N ARG A 108 -20.29 -4.17 4.08
CA ARG A 108 -19.84 -4.12 2.68
C ARG A 108 -18.97 -5.32 2.32
N LEU A 109 -19.37 -6.50 2.79
CA LEU A 109 -18.56 -7.72 2.77
C LEU A 109 -17.88 -7.97 1.41
N TYR A 110 -18.63 -7.88 0.31
CA TYR A 110 -18.05 -8.09 -1.02
C TYR A 110 -16.99 -7.06 -1.41
N PHE A 111 -17.17 -5.77 -1.11
CA PHE A 111 -16.14 -4.78 -1.44
C PHE A 111 -14.91 -4.92 -0.55
N GLU A 112 -15.10 -5.27 0.73
CA GLU A 112 -13.99 -5.54 1.64
C GLU A 112 -13.21 -6.78 1.21
N GLU A 113 -13.91 -7.85 0.81
CA GLU A 113 -13.30 -9.06 0.24
C GLU A 113 -12.52 -8.74 -1.04
N ILE A 114 -13.10 -7.95 -1.96
CA ILE A 114 -12.42 -7.52 -3.19
C ILE A 114 -11.18 -6.68 -2.85
N TYR A 115 -11.28 -5.76 -1.88
CA TYR A 115 -10.19 -4.86 -1.51
C TYR A 115 -9.00 -5.60 -0.88
N LEU A 116 -9.28 -6.55 0.01
CA LEU A 116 -8.25 -7.32 0.72
C LEU A 116 -7.71 -8.51 -0.07
N ALA A 117 -8.34 -8.87 -1.19
CA ALA A 117 -7.98 -10.03 -1.99
C ALA A 117 -6.50 -10.03 -2.38
N ASN A 118 -5.89 -11.22 -2.32
CA ASN A 118 -4.50 -11.46 -2.73
C ASN A 118 -4.40 -11.87 -4.22
N GLU A 119 -5.46 -11.63 -4.99
CA GLU A 119 -5.54 -11.83 -6.43
C GLU A 119 -6.61 -10.91 -7.04
N GLU A 120 -6.60 -10.76 -8.35
CA GLU A 120 -7.66 -10.07 -9.08
C GLU A 120 -8.97 -10.87 -9.03
N THR A 121 -10.05 -10.23 -8.56
CA THR A 121 -11.32 -10.90 -8.30
C THR A 121 -12.45 -10.49 -9.24
N LEU A 122 -12.33 -9.31 -9.88
CA LEU A 122 -13.36 -8.78 -10.78
C LEU A 122 -13.15 -9.19 -12.24
N SER A 123 -11.93 -9.53 -12.65
CA SER A 123 -11.69 -10.06 -14.00
C SER A 123 -10.40 -10.85 -14.05
N SER A 124 -10.43 -12.02 -14.71
CA SER A 124 -9.22 -12.80 -14.97
C SER A 124 -8.22 -12.05 -15.85
N GLN A 125 -8.69 -11.16 -16.74
CA GLN A 125 -7.82 -10.34 -17.59
C GLN A 125 -6.99 -9.32 -16.79
N PHE A 126 -7.44 -8.91 -15.61
CA PHE A 126 -6.66 -8.01 -14.74
C PHE A 126 -5.41 -8.67 -14.18
N LYS A 127 -5.34 -10.02 -14.14
CA LYS A 127 -4.13 -10.75 -13.70
C LYS A 127 -2.91 -10.41 -14.55
N HIS A 128 -3.13 -9.84 -15.73
CA HIS A 128 -2.10 -9.40 -16.68
C HIS A 128 -1.73 -7.91 -16.53
N ILE A 129 -2.13 -7.23 -15.46
CA ILE A 129 -1.71 -5.84 -15.26
C ILE A 129 -0.28 -5.80 -14.69
N THR A 130 0.61 -5.06 -15.35
CA THR A 130 2.00 -4.89 -14.92
C THR A 130 2.09 -3.94 -13.72
N THR A 131 3.19 -4.00 -12.96
CA THR A 131 3.47 -3.07 -11.85
C THR A 131 3.44 -1.61 -12.32
N ASP A 132 3.98 -1.33 -13.50
CA ASP A 132 3.98 -0.01 -14.12
C ASP A 132 2.57 0.45 -14.49
N ASP A 133 1.76 -0.43 -15.08
CA ASP A 133 0.37 -0.13 -15.46
C ASP A 133 -0.48 0.21 -14.23
N LEU A 134 -0.41 -0.63 -13.18
CA LEU A 134 -1.17 -0.37 -11.95
C LEU A 134 -0.69 0.91 -11.25
N ASN A 135 0.61 1.19 -11.26
CA ASN A 135 1.15 2.45 -10.74
C ASN A 135 0.63 3.66 -11.52
N ARG A 136 0.59 3.60 -12.86
CA ARG A 136 0.02 4.68 -13.69
C ARG A 136 -1.45 4.94 -13.37
N VAL A 137 -2.25 3.88 -13.23
CA VAL A 137 -3.67 3.98 -12.84
C VAL A 137 -3.80 4.65 -11.47
N LYS A 138 -3.11 4.13 -10.45
CA LYS A 138 -3.14 4.66 -9.08
C LYS A 138 -2.72 6.13 -9.06
N ARG A 139 -1.59 6.48 -9.69
CA ARG A 139 -1.09 7.87 -9.74
C ARG A 139 -2.09 8.82 -10.38
N SER A 140 -2.67 8.47 -11.52
CA SER A 140 -3.66 9.32 -12.19
C SER A 140 -4.86 9.61 -11.28
N LEU A 141 -5.39 8.61 -10.61
CA LEU A 141 -6.51 8.78 -9.66
C LEU A 141 -6.11 9.63 -8.45
N LEU A 142 -4.93 9.36 -7.86
CA LEU A 142 -4.42 10.11 -6.71
C LEU A 142 -4.14 11.58 -7.07
N GLU A 143 -3.65 11.86 -8.27
CA GLU A 143 -3.42 13.22 -8.77
C GLU A 143 -4.76 13.97 -8.93
N ARG A 144 -5.81 13.32 -9.44
CA ARG A 144 -7.16 13.91 -9.52
C ARG A 144 -7.74 14.22 -8.13
N LEU A 145 -7.64 13.28 -7.19
CA LEU A 145 -8.09 13.48 -5.80
C LEU A 145 -7.31 14.61 -5.11
N SER A 146 -5.99 14.62 -5.26
CA SER A 146 -5.12 15.64 -4.67
C SER A 146 -5.36 17.02 -5.28
N PHE A 147 -5.57 17.08 -6.60
CA PHE A 147 -5.94 18.31 -7.28
C PHE A 147 -7.29 18.83 -6.78
N PHE A 148 -8.27 17.94 -6.61
CA PHE A 148 -9.58 18.32 -6.09
C PHE A 148 -9.48 18.88 -4.67
N ASP A 149 -8.79 18.18 -3.76
CA ASP A 149 -8.59 18.64 -2.38
C ASP A 149 -7.96 20.03 -2.33
N LYS A 150 -6.84 20.23 -3.05
CA LYS A 150 -6.13 21.53 -3.06
C LYS A 150 -6.93 22.66 -3.69
N ASN A 151 -7.56 22.43 -4.83
CA ASN A 151 -8.18 23.51 -5.61
C ASN A 151 -9.64 23.78 -5.22
N PHE A 152 -10.33 22.80 -4.64
CA PHE A 152 -11.77 22.92 -4.33
C PHE A 152 -12.11 22.81 -2.85
N LEU A 153 -11.37 22.05 -2.04
CA LEU A 153 -11.66 21.90 -0.60
C LEU A 153 -10.81 22.80 0.29
N GLN A 154 -9.53 23.02 -0.07
CA GLN A 154 -8.61 23.87 0.70
C GLN A 154 -8.64 25.34 0.25
N LYS A 155 -8.93 25.59 -1.03
CA LYS A 155 -8.96 26.95 -1.59
C LYS A 155 -10.17 27.75 -1.11
N GLU A 156 -9.93 28.88 -0.45
CA GLU A 156 -10.99 29.65 0.20
C GLU A 156 -12.02 30.27 -0.74
N SER A 157 -11.58 30.61 -1.95
CA SER A 157 -12.45 31.18 -2.98
C SER A 157 -13.31 30.15 -3.71
N SER A 158 -13.09 28.84 -3.49
CA SER A 158 -13.88 27.77 -4.12
C SER A 158 -15.35 27.81 -3.69
N GLY A 159 -16.26 27.77 -4.67
CA GLY A 159 -17.71 27.64 -4.43
C GLY A 159 -18.03 26.35 -3.67
N VAL A 160 -17.43 25.23 -4.08
CA VAL A 160 -17.59 23.91 -3.45
C VAL A 160 -17.22 23.95 -1.95
N ARG A 161 -16.09 24.59 -1.59
CA ARG A 161 -15.68 24.74 -0.18
C ARG A 161 -16.73 25.50 0.61
N LYS A 162 -17.15 26.67 0.11
CA LYS A 162 -18.10 27.56 0.79
C LYS A 162 -19.44 26.86 1.04
N GLU A 163 -19.92 26.08 0.09
CA GLU A 163 -21.16 25.31 0.24
C GLU A 163 -21.03 24.20 1.27
N LEU A 164 -19.94 23.43 1.23
CA LEU A 164 -19.65 22.39 2.20
C LEU A 164 -19.48 22.95 3.61
N ASP A 165 -18.85 24.12 3.74
CA ASP A 165 -18.64 24.79 5.02
C ASP A 165 -19.96 25.33 5.59
N LYS A 166 -20.78 25.98 4.75
CA LYS A 166 -22.15 26.41 5.12
C LYS A 166 -23.02 25.24 5.57
N ALA A 167 -22.84 24.06 4.98
CA ALA A 167 -23.55 22.84 5.36
C ALA A 167 -22.93 22.12 6.57
N GLY A 168 -21.79 22.58 7.11
CA GLY A 168 -21.08 21.94 8.21
C GLY A 168 -20.40 20.61 7.85
N LYS A 169 -20.15 20.35 6.56
CA LYS A 169 -19.70 19.06 6.02
C LYS A 169 -18.27 19.06 5.48
N LEU A 170 -17.62 20.22 5.38
CA LEU A 170 -16.27 20.36 4.80
C LEU A 170 -15.25 19.40 5.42
N LYS A 171 -15.16 19.36 6.76
CA LYS A 171 -14.20 18.49 7.47
C LYS A 171 -14.48 17.00 7.23
N ALA A 172 -15.75 16.60 7.14
CA ALA A 172 -16.12 15.20 6.86
C ALA A 172 -15.73 14.84 5.42
N CYS A 173 -16.02 15.71 4.45
CA CYS A 173 -15.63 15.54 3.05
C CYS A 173 -14.11 15.41 2.90
N GLN A 174 -13.34 16.31 3.52
CA GLN A 174 -11.86 16.25 3.49
C GLN A 174 -11.34 14.91 4.01
N LYS A 175 -11.91 14.39 5.12
CA LYS A 175 -11.53 13.08 5.66
C LYS A 175 -11.85 11.93 4.72
N VAL A 176 -13.01 11.96 4.06
CA VAL A 176 -13.38 10.94 3.06
C VAL A 176 -12.43 10.97 1.87
N ILE A 177 -12.09 12.15 1.34
CA ILE A 177 -11.11 12.27 0.23
C ILE A 177 -9.72 11.79 0.66
N GLN A 178 -9.25 12.16 1.86
CA GLN A 178 -7.97 11.69 2.40
C GLN A 178 -7.96 10.16 2.56
N GLN A 179 -9.07 9.59 3.04
CA GLN A 179 -9.19 8.14 3.18
C GLN A 179 -9.24 7.45 1.82
N THR A 180 -9.94 8.01 0.84
CA THR A 180 -9.97 7.50 -0.54
C THR A 180 -8.56 7.46 -1.14
N ILE A 181 -7.80 8.54 -0.96
CA ILE A 181 -6.38 8.62 -1.37
C ILE A 181 -5.58 7.48 -0.74
N ARG A 182 -5.73 7.27 0.57
CA ARG A 182 -5.00 6.22 1.29
C ARG A 182 -5.39 4.82 0.83
N MET A 183 -6.69 4.55 0.68
CA MET A 183 -7.22 3.27 0.22
C MET A 183 -6.73 2.92 -1.19
N ILE A 184 -6.80 3.87 -2.14
CA ILE A 184 -6.28 3.67 -3.50
C ILE A 184 -4.77 3.43 -3.48
N ALA A 185 -4.02 4.19 -2.68
CA ALA A 185 -2.58 4.04 -2.59
C ALA A 185 -2.16 2.66 -2.05
N CYS A 186 -2.93 2.08 -1.11
CA CYS A 186 -2.67 0.76 -0.53
C CYS A 186 -3.31 -0.40 -1.32
N ALA A 187 -4.15 -0.12 -2.33
CA ALA A 187 -4.80 -1.16 -3.13
C ALA A 187 -3.77 -2.02 -3.89
N LYS A 188 -3.87 -3.35 -3.73
CA LYS A 188 -2.97 -4.35 -4.35
C LYS A 188 -3.32 -4.68 -5.79
N THR A 189 -4.59 -4.55 -6.14
CA THR A 189 -5.19 -5.02 -7.40
C THR A 189 -5.95 -3.90 -8.07
N LEU A 190 -6.14 -3.98 -9.39
CA LEU A 190 -7.08 -3.09 -10.08
C LEU A 190 -8.51 -3.30 -9.54
N SER A 191 -8.87 -4.55 -9.24
CA SER A 191 -10.15 -4.88 -8.60
C SER A 191 -10.38 -4.07 -7.31
N ALA A 192 -9.37 -3.99 -6.44
CA ALA A 192 -9.41 -3.22 -5.20
C ALA A 192 -9.53 -1.70 -5.44
N VAL A 193 -8.86 -1.17 -6.48
CA VAL A 193 -8.99 0.24 -6.87
C VAL A 193 -10.43 0.55 -7.30
N LEU A 194 -11.04 -0.29 -8.14
CA LEU A 194 -12.43 -0.12 -8.58
C LEU A 194 -13.41 -0.18 -7.41
N ALA A 195 -13.24 -1.18 -6.53
CA ALA A 195 -14.03 -1.33 -5.32
C ALA A 195 -13.95 -0.08 -4.42
N THR A 196 -12.73 0.44 -4.22
CA THR A 196 -12.50 1.66 -3.41
C THR A 196 -13.27 2.85 -3.96
N VAL A 197 -13.16 3.14 -5.27
CA VAL A 197 -13.83 4.29 -5.88
C VAL A 197 -15.35 4.18 -5.75
N ALA A 198 -15.92 2.99 -5.94
CA ALA A 198 -17.36 2.76 -5.79
C ALA A 198 -17.83 2.94 -4.32
N VAL A 199 -17.09 2.39 -3.36
CA VAL A 199 -17.43 2.44 -1.92
C VAL A 199 -17.36 3.85 -1.36
N GLU A 200 -16.31 4.58 -1.68
CA GLU A 200 -16.08 5.93 -1.15
C GLU A 200 -17.12 6.93 -1.70
N ALA A 201 -17.64 6.69 -2.91
CA ALA A 201 -18.79 7.42 -3.44
C ALA A 201 -20.05 7.25 -2.56
N ASP A 202 -20.29 6.04 -2.02
CA ASP A 202 -21.40 5.83 -1.05
C ASP A 202 -21.22 6.69 0.20
N LEU A 203 -20.00 6.76 0.73
CA LEU A 203 -19.73 7.51 1.96
C LEU A 203 -20.02 8.99 1.75
N LEU A 204 -19.73 9.54 0.57
CA LEU A 204 -20.08 10.91 0.21
C LEU A 204 -21.59 11.09 -0.01
N ALA A 205 -22.26 10.14 -0.66
CA ALA A 205 -23.71 10.14 -0.82
C ALA A 205 -24.42 10.11 0.55
N GLN A 206 -23.95 9.30 1.49
CA GLN A 206 -24.45 9.23 2.86
C GLN A 206 -24.27 10.53 3.65
N LEU A 207 -23.25 11.33 3.33
CA LEU A 207 -23.08 12.68 3.88
C LEU A 207 -24.01 13.70 3.23
N SER A 208 -24.94 13.26 2.38
CA SER A 208 -25.83 14.12 1.60
C SER A 208 -25.08 15.09 0.69
N LEU A 209 -23.91 14.69 0.17
CA LEU A 209 -23.04 15.50 -0.70
C LEU A 209 -23.24 15.20 -2.20
N ALA A 210 -24.16 14.29 -2.51
CA ALA A 210 -24.47 13.82 -3.86
C ALA A 210 -25.57 14.63 -4.59
N LYS A 211 -26.08 15.71 -3.97
CA LYS A 211 -27.11 16.56 -4.60
C LYS A 211 -26.48 17.58 -5.54
N ASP A 212 -26.84 17.51 -6.82
CA ASP A 212 -26.95 18.70 -7.63
C ASP A 212 -28.08 19.55 -7.03
N LYS A 213 -27.77 20.77 -6.62
CA LYS A 213 -28.77 21.83 -6.76
C LYS A 213 -28.60 22.31 -8.20
N ASP A 214 -29.69 22.45 -8.94
CA ASP A 214 -29.78 22.94 -10.32
C ASP A 214 -29.29 24.40 -10.54
N THR A 215 -28.33 24.83 -9.75
CA THR A 215 -27.72 26.15 -9.80
C THR A 215 -26.22 25.92 -9.76
N PHE A 216 -25.60 25.78 -10.92
CA PHE A 216 -24.52 26.65 -11.39
C PHE A 216 -24.06 26.17 -12.77
N PHE A 217 -24.46 26.91 -13.80
CA PHE A 217 -23.83 26.87 -15.12
C PHE A 217 -22.49 27.59 -15.02
N ASP A 218 -21.40 26.84 -15.07
CA ASP A 218 -20.23 27.21 -15.86
C ASP A 218 -19.38 25.95 -16.10
N ARG A 219 -18.65 25.92 -17.21
CA ARG A 219 -17.91 24.73 -17.66
C ARG A 219 -16.84 24.31 -16.63
N GLY A 220 -17.11 23.30 -15.79
CA GLY A 220 -16.19 22.81 -14.75
C GLY A 220 -16.82 21.77 -13.79
N VAL A 221 -16.03 21.31 -12.80
CA VAL A 221 -16.52 20.49 -11.66
C VAL A 221 -17.33 21.35 -10.74
N ASN A 222 -18.59 20.96 -10.55
CA ASN A 222 -19.57 21.75 -9.80
C ASN A 222 -19.87 21.12 -8.43
N SER A 223 -19.46 19.86 -8.20
CA SER A 223 -19.70 19.17 -6.94
C SER A 223 -18.65 18.09 -6.62
N VAL A 224 -18.69 17.57 -5.40
CA VAL A 224 -17.92 16.38 -5.01
C VAL A 224 -18.42 15.13 -5.76
N ALA A 225 -19.70 15.09 -6.15
CA ALA A 225 -20.28 13.99 -6.92
C ALA A 225 -19.61 13.85 -8.30
N ASP A 226 -19.34 14.97 -8.98
CA ASP A 226 -18.69 15.00 -10.31
C ASP A 226 -17.30 14.35 -10.29
N LEU A 227 -16.58 14.47 -9.16
CA LEU A 227 -15.29 13.82 -8.98
C LEU A 227 -15.39 12.30 -9.13
N PHE A 228 -16.37 11.69 -8.46
CA PHE A 228 -16.52 10.23 -8.41
C PHE A 228 -17.27 9.65 -9.62
N ILE A 229 -18.25 10.38 -10.17
CA ILE A 229 -19.05 9.88 -11.29
C ILE A 229 -18.38 10.07 -12.65
N ASP A 230 -17.58 11.13 -12.82
CA ASP A 230 -17.01 11.47 -14.13
C ASP A 230 -15.48 11.55 -14.11
N TRP A 231 -14.87 12.32 -13.20
CA TRP A 231 -13.41 12.55 -13.25
C TRP A 231 -12.58 11.29 -12.98
N LEU A 232 -12.90 10.53 -11.93
CA LEU A 232 -12.16 9.31 -11.60
C LEU A 232 -12.38 8.20 -12.66
N PRO A 233 -13.61 7.89 -13.11
CA PRO A 233 -13.81 6.94 -14.21
C PRO A 233 -13.16 7.35 -15.52
N ALA A 234 -13.14 8.66 -15.86
CA ALA A 234 -12.45 9.14 -17.05
C ALA A 234 -10.92 8.97 -16.96
N ALA A 235 -10.33 9.31 -15.80
CA ALA A 235 -8.90 9.14 -15.54
C ALA A 235 -8.48 7.65 -15.57
N LEU A 236 -9.34 6.78 -15.06
CA LEU A 236 -9.18 5.32 -15.18
C LEU A 236 -9.20 4.88 -16.64
N SER A 237 -10.21 5.28 -17.42
CA SER A 237 -10.31 4.92 -18.84
C SER A 237 -9.08 5.34 -19.62
N GLU A 238 -8.63 6.59 -19.46
CA GLU A 238 -7.45 7.13 -20.14
C GLU A 238 -6.17 6.33 -19.83
N THR A 239 -5.99 5.93 -18.56
CA THR A 239 -4.80 5.18 -18.14
C THR A 239 -4.85 3.72 -18.59
N LEU A 240 -6.02 3.08 -18.54
CA LEU A 240 -6.20 1.69 -18.96
C LEU A 240 -6.06 1.52 -20.48
N GLN A 241 -6.37 2.52 -21.31
CA GLN A 241 -6.11 2.48 -22.77
C GLN A 241 -4.64 2.20 -23.11
N ARG A 242 -3.72 2.54 -22.20
CA ARG A 242 -2.27 2.33 -22.34
C ARG A 242 -1.78 1.14 -21.52
N ALA A 243 -2.66 0.37 -20.89
CA ALA A 243 -2.30 -0.79 -20.08
C ALA A 243 -2.20 -2.05 -20.94
N THR A 244 -1.35 -2.97 -20.52
CA THR A 244 -1.20 -4.26 -21.19
C THR A 244 -2.14 -5.29 -20.54
N PHE A 245 -2.96 -5.98 -21.34
CA PHE A 245 -3.87 -7.04 -20.87
C PHE A 245 -3.55 -8.42 -21.46
N GLY A 246 -2.30 -8.62 -21.92
CA GLY A 246 -1.87 -9.79 -22.70
C GLY A 246 -1.03 -10.83 -21.96
N SER A 247 -0.76 -11.95 -22.65
CA SER A 247 -0.01 -13.12 -22.13
C SER A 247 1.49 -12.91 -21.90
N SER A 248 2.04 -11.74 -22.28
CA SER A 248 3.45 -11.38 -22.09
C SER A 248 3.85 -11.27 -20.61
N LEU A 249 2.89 -11.12 -19.70
CA LEU A 249 3.17 -11.01 -18.26
C LEU A 249 3.60 -12.28 -17.55
N ASN A 250 3.38 -13.45 -18.15
CA ASN A 250 4.05 -14.67 -17.67
C ASN A 250 5.59 -14.52 -17.67
N ARG A 251 6.11 -13.46 -18.32
CA ARG A 251 7.52 -13.12 -18.34
C ARG A 251 7.94 -11.97 -17.43
N ILE A 252 7.01 -11.12 -16.98
CA ILE A 252 7.33 -9.83 -16.31
C ILE A 252 6.75 -9.75 -14.89
N GLY A 253 5.95 -10.72 -14.43
CA GLY A 253 5.37 -10.73 -13.08
C GLY A 253 4.18 -9.75 -12.92
N SER A 254 3.16 -10.15 -12.18
CA SER A 254 1.94 -9.33 -12.01
C SER A 254 2.04 -8.34 -10.85
N ALA A 255 1.39 -7.17 -10.98
CA ALA A 255 1.43 -6.12 -9.97
C ALA A 255 0.94 -6.58 -8.58
N PHE A 256 -0.13 -7.38 -8.57
CA PHE A 256 -0.73 -7.85 -7.32
C PHE A 256 0.17 -8.83 -6.57
N GLN A 257 0.96 -9.65 -7.28
CA GLN A 257 1.89 -10.59 -6.66
C GLN A 257 2.99 -9.83 -5.91
N LEU A 258 3.52 -8.75 -6.49
CA LEU A 258 4.56 -7.94 -5.85
C LEU A 258 4.06 -7.24 -4.58
N GLU A 259 2.89 -6.59 -4.64
CA GLU A 259 2.30 -5.96 -3.44
C GLU A 259 1.93 -7.00 -2.37
N LYS A 260 1.43 -8.19 -2.77
CA LYS A 260 1.17 -9.31 -1.85
C LYS A 260 2.46 -9.75 -1.14
N ALA A 261 3.54 -9.96 -1.90
CA ALA A 261 4.83 -10.37 -1.33
C ALA A 261 5.38 -9.31 -0.37
N ARG A 262 5.27 -8.03 -0.75
CA ARG A 262 5.65 -6.89 0.09
C ARG A 262 4.85 -6.85 1.40
N GLU A 263 3.51 -6.97 1.38
CA GLU A 263 2.69 -6.98 2.61
C GLU A 263 3.01 -8.19 3.50
N LEU A 264 3.20 -9.37 2.91
CA LEU A 264 3.61 -10.56 3.64
C LEU A 264 4.97 -10.35 4.30
N PHE A 265 5.89 -9.70 3.61
CA PHE A 265 7.22 -9.40 4.15
C PHE A 265 7.16 -8.42 5.32
N ILE A 266 6.40 -7.33 5.18
CA ILE A 266 6.12 -6.37 6.26
C ILE A 266 5.62 -7.12 7.50
N SER A 267 4.61 -8.00 7.34
CA SER A 267 4.06 -8.79 8.45
C SER A 267 5.08 -9.73 9.10
N LYS A 268 5.96 -10.36 8.31
CA LYS A 268 7.04 -11.22 8.83
C LYS A 268 8.07 -10.40 9.62
N LEU A 269 8.47 -9.23 9.12
CA LEU A 269 9.42 -8.34 9.79
C LEU A 269 8.84 -7.75 11.08
N GLU A 270 7.56 -7.35 11.09
CA GLU A 270 6.88 -6.87 12.29
C GLU A 270 6.82 -7.95 13.37
N ARG A 271 6.49 -9.20 13.00
CA ARG A 271 6.50 -10.34 13.92
C ARG A 271 7.91 -10.62 14.46
N TYR A 272 8.91 -10.60 13.58
CA TYR A 272 10.31 -10.76 13.97
C TYR A 272 10.72 -9.68 14.98
N LEU A 273 10.47 -8.41 14.67
CA LEU A 273 10.79 -7.28 15.55
C LEU A 273 10.04 -7.39 16.89
N ALA A 274 8.75 -7.69 16.89
CA ALA A 274 7.96 -7.87 18.11
C ALA A 274 8.49 -9.01 19.01
N SER A 275 9.17 -10.02 18.44
CA SER A 275 9.82 -11.10 19.21
C SER A 275 11.22 -10.76 19.75
N ARG A 276 11.76 -9.61 19.35
CA ARG A 276 13.16 -9.20 19.61
C ARG A 276 13.26 -7.86 20.33
N ALA A 277 12.28 -6.97 20.17
CA ALA A 277 12.26 -5.64 20.74
C ALA A 277 10.82 -5.16 20.97
N GLN A 278 10.65 -4.32 21.97
CA GLN A 278 9.43 -3.54 22.17
C GLN A 278 9.57 -2.21 21.44
N LEU A 279 8.58 -1.86 20.60
CA LEU A 279 8.49 -0.51 20.04
C LEU A 279 8.02 0.45 21.14
N GLU A 280 8.87 1.39 21.56
CA GLU A 280 8.53 2.39 22.56
C GLU A 280 7.72 3.53 21.96
N ASN A 281 8.19 4.05 20.82
CA ASN A 281 7.50 5.09 20.09
C ASN A 281 7.87 5.09 18.60
N CYS A 282 7.01 5.74 17.83
CA CYS A 282 7.23 6.06 16.43
C CYS A 282 6.82 7.52 16.23
N THR A 283 7.74 8.34 15.73
CA THR A 283 7.47 9.74 15.41
C THR A 283 7.60 9.94 13.91
N HIS A 284 6.59 10.58 13.33
CA HIS A 284 6.54 10.92 11.91
C HIS A 284 6.62 12.43 11.75
N ASP A 285 7.60 12.88 10.98
CA ASP A 285 7.77 14.24 10.46
C ASP A 285 7.73 14.18 8.92
N ASP A 286 7.49 15.32 8.27
CA ASP A 286 7.36 15.46 6.81
C ASP A 286 8.57 14.95 6.01
N ARG A 287 9.72 14.77 6.69
CA ARG A 287 11.00 14.36 6.11
C ARG A 287 11.68 13.23 6.87
N GLN A 288 11.10 12.76 7.97
CA GLN A 288 11.79 11.77 8.79
C GLN A 288 10.79 10.88 9.54
N VAL A 289 11.06 9.58 9.54
CA VAL A 289 10.43 8.65 10.49
C VAL A 289 11.47 8.17 11.46
N THR A 290 11.16 8.27 12.75
CA THR A 290 12.02 7.78 13.83
C THR A 290 11.30 6.69 14.59
N TYR A 291 11.91 5.50 14.63
CA TYR A 291 11.46 4.39 15.46
C TYR A 291 12.39 4.24 16.66
N ARG A 292 11.82 4.07 17.85
CA ARG A 292 12.59 3.73 19.06
C ARG A 292 12.23 2.35 19.55
N TYR A 293 13.21 1.45 19.51
CA TYR A 293 13.06 0.07 19.93
C TYR A 293 13.87 -0.20 21.20
N ARG A 294 13.24 -0.83 22.19
CA ARG A 294 13.92 -1.38 23.35
C ARG A 294 14.14 -2.89 23.12
N PRO A 295 15.38 -3.36 22.94
CA PRO A 295 15.67 -4.78 22.79
C PRO A 295 15.17 -5.59 23.99
N MET A 296 14.56 -6.75 23.72
CA MET A 296 14.16 -7.67 24.78
C MET A 296 15.38 -8.35 25.39
N ASN A 297 15.41 -8.45 26.71
CA ASN A 297 16.44 -9.22 27.41
C ASN A 297 16.20 -10.73 27.23
N LYS A 298 17.04 -11.40 26.45
CA LYS A 298 16.98 -12.86 26.25
C LYS A 298 17.92 -13.65 27.16
N GLY A 299 18.65 -12.97 28.04
CA GLY A 299 19.59 -13.59 28.98
C GLY A 299 21.02 -13.67 28.46
N ILE A 300 21.92 -14.16 29.33
CA ILE A 300 23.38 -14.06 29.18
C ILE A 300 23.98 -14.90 28.04
N PHE A 301 23.23 -15.85 27.48
CA PHE A 301 23.69 -16.74 26.41
C PHE A 301 23.39 -16.22 25.00
N PHE A 302 22.79 -15.02 24.88
CA PHE A 302 22.48 -14.39 23.61
C PHE A 302 23.46 -13.26 23.32
N ASN A 303 23.87 -13.15 22.06
CA ASN A 303 24.80 -12.11 21.64
C ASN A 303 24.04 -10.78 21.48
N LYS A 304 24.06 -9.97 22.53
CA LYS A 304 23.34 -8.68 22.58
C LYS A 304 23.71 -7.73 21.43
N PRO A 305 25.00 -7.45 21.15
CA PRO A 305 25.38 -6.63 20.00
C PRO A 305 24.82 -7.16 18.67
N LEU A 306 24.82 -8.48 18.47
CA LEU A 306 24.26 -9.10 17.27
C LEU A 306 22.73 -8.98 17.22
N GLN A 307 22.03 -9.10 18.35
CA GLN A 307 20.59 -8.87 18.44
C GLN A 307 20.23 -7.41 18.08
N GLU A 308 20.95 -6.45 18.65
CA GLU A 308 20.75 -5.01 18.39
C GLU A 308 20.96 -4.69 16.90
N ALA A 309 22.05 -5.17 16.32
CA ALA A 309 22.33 -4.99 14.89
C ALA A 309 21.23 -5.60 14.00
N ARG A 310 20.72 -6.79 14.35
CA ARG A 310 19.63 -7.42 13.58
C ARG A 310 18.29 -6.70 13.74
N ILE A 311 18.02 -6.10 14.90
CA ILE A 311 16.85 -5.23 15.08
C ILE A 311 16.97 -4.02 14.16
N GLU A 312 18.15 -3.39 14.11
CA GLU A 312 18.42 -2.25 13.23
C GLU A 312 18.22 -2.59 11.75
N VAL A 313 18.77 -3.72 11.29
CA VAL A 313 18.58 -4.19 9.91
C VAL A 313 17.10 -4.41 9.59
N ALA A 314 16.39 -5.16 10.44
CA ALA A 314 14.99 -5.50 10.20
C ALA A 314 14.07 -4.26 10.22
N ALA A 315 14.29 -3.33 11.15
CA ALA A 315 13.48 -2.13 11.25
C ALA A 315 13.79 -1.09 10.16
N THR A 316 15.04 -0.99 9.72
CA THR A 316 15.40 -0.17 8.54
C THR A 316 14.70 -0.71 7.30
N LEU A 317 14.80 -2.02 7.04
CA LEU A 317 14.14 -2.65 5.91
C LEU A 317 12.61 -2.53 5.98
N LEU A 318 12.01 -2.78 7.15
CA LEU A 318 10.57 -2.64 7.36
C LEU A 318 10.09 -1.24 6.95
N ALA A 319 10.81 -0.22 7.38
CA ALA A 319 10.40 1.14 7.09
C ALA A 319 10.63 1.53 5.62
N GLU A 320 11.70 1.05 4.99
CA GLU A 320 11.89 1.19 3.55
C GLU A 320 10.73 0.52 2.78
N LEU A 321 10.34 -0.70 3.15
CA LEU A 321 9.21 -1.39 2.53
C LEU A 321 7.89 -0.66 2.75
N LYS A 322 7.65 -0.07 3.93
CA LYS A 322 6.46 0.74 4.19
C LYS A 322 6.43 2.03 3.36
N ALA A 323 7.58 2.62 3.05
CA ALA A 323 7.68 3.77 2.16
C ALA A 323 7.54 3.42 0.67
N MET A 324 8.04 2.25 0.26
CA MET A 324 7.93 1.74 -1.11
C MET A 324 6.48 1.26 -1.37
N GLN A 325 5.72 1.90 -2.27
CA GLN A 325 4.39 1.42 -2.75
C GLN A 325 4.25 1.61 -4.26
N LEU A 326 3.34 0.91 -4.94
CA LEU A 326 3.02 1.13 -6.37
C LEU A 326 2.34 2.49 -6.67
N SER A 327 2.66 3.56 -5.94
CA SER A 327 2.07 4.89 -6.12
C SER A 327 3.02 6.05 -5.78
N GLY A 328 4.33 5.78 -5.70
CA GLY A 328 5.36 6.79 -5.50
C GLY A 328 5.74 7.55 -6.78
N LYS A 329 6.48 8.65 -6.66
CA LYS A 329 7.00 9.37 -7.84
C LYS A 329 8.39 8.86 -8.19
N ASP A 330 8.59 8.46 -9.44
CA ASP A 330 9.94 8.36 -9.98
C ASP A 330 10.53 9.77 -10.06
N LYS A 331 11.52 10.03 -9.22
CA LYS A 331 12.53 11.06 -9.45
C LYS A 331 13.88 10.39 -9.45
N ASP A 332 14.77 10.90 -10.29
CA ASP A 332 16.14 10.43 -10.41
C ASP A 332 16.76 10.24 -9.01
N ASN A 333 17.27 9.03 -8.76
CA ASN A 333 17.94 8.55 -7.54
C ASN A 333 17.08 8.03 -6.37
N HIS A 334 16.30 6.97 -6.66
CA HIS A 334 15.84 5.96 -5.69
C HIS A 334 14.78 6.39 -4.66
N LYS A 335 13.89 5.43 -4.36
CA LYS A 335 13.06 5.31 -3.13
C LYS A 335 11.63 5.88 -3.08
N GLU A 336 10.78 5.76 -4.11
CA GLU A 336 9.33 5.96 -3.85
C GLU A 336 8.37 4.96 -4.51
N ALA A 337 8.59 4.51 -5.74
CA ALA A 337 7.64 3.59 -6.40
C ALA A 337 8.15 2.15 -6.47
N ILE A 338 7.34 1.18 -6.07
CA ILE A 338 7.59 -0.26 -6.33
C ILE A 338 7.32 -0.63 -7.81
N SER A 339 6.97 0.35 -8.66
CA SER A 339 6.73 0.13 -10.09
C SER A 339 7.85 -0.66 -10.75
N HIS A 340 9.08 -0.52 -10.24
CA HIS A 340 10.18 -1.41 -10.57
C HIS A 340 10.53 -2.37 -9.42
N PRO A 341 10.38 -3.70 -9.61
CA PRO A 341 10.71 -4.73 -8.60
C PRO A 341 12.19 -4.69 -8.16
N GLN A 342 13.04 -4.10 -8.99
CA GLN A 342 14.45 -3.85 -8.70
C GLN A 342 14.68 -3.01 -7.44
N PHE A 343 13.82 -2.03 -7.13
CA PHE A 343 14.00 -1.24 -5.90
C PHE A 343 13.78 -2.07 -4.63
N PHE A 344 12.81 -2.99 -4.67
CA PHE A 344 12.61 -3.97 -3.61
C PHE A 344 13.84 -4.90 -3.56
N ALA A 345 14.31 -5.42 -4.70
CA ALA A 345 15.50 -6.26 -4.73
C ALA A 345 16.75 -5.60 -4.13
N VAL A 346 17.00 -4.32 -4.44
CA VAL A 346 18.12 -3.55 -3.88
C VAL A 346 18.01 -3.41 -2.36
N ALA A 347 16.83 -3.06 -1.83
CA ALA A 347 16.61 -2.96 -0.39
C ALA A 347 16.81 -4.31 0.31
N LEU A 348 16.30 -5.38 -0.30
CA LEU A 348 16.43 -6.74 0.21
C LEU A 348 17.90 -7.22 0.20
N ALA A 349 18.66 -6.93 -0.85
CA ALA A 349 20.06 -7.30 -0.94
C ALA A 349 20.92 -6.50 0.03
N HIS A 350 20.69 -5.19 0.16
CA HIS A 350 21.37 -4.37 1.15
C HIS A 350 21.12 -4.90 2.59
N ALA A 351 19.87 -5.25 2.91
CA ALA A 351 19.56 -5.85 4.22
C ALA A 351 20.22 -7.23 4.43
N THR A 352 20.29 -8.06 3.38
CA THR A 352 20.95 -9.37 3.40
C THR A 352 22.45 -9.23 3.64
N GLU A 353 23.12 -8.36 2.88
CA GLU A 353 24.54 -8.06 3.02
C GLU A 353 24.85 -7.50 4.41
N THR A 354 24.03 -6.56 4.90
CA THR A 354 24.19 -5.98 6.24
C THR A 354 24.01 -7.03 7.33
N ASN A 355 22.98 -7.88 7.25
CA ASN A 355 22.78 -8.98 8.20
C ASN A 355 23.99 -9.95 8.22
N ASN A 356 24.51 -10.32 7.04
CA ASN A 356 25.66 -11.23 6.92
C ASN A 356 26.96 -10.60 7.43
N THR A 357 27.13 -9.29 7.19
CA THR A 357 28.25 -8.52 7.70
C THR A 357 28.19 -8.41 9.23
N CYS A 358 27.01 -8.10 9.79
CA CYS A 358 26.81 -8.06 11.24
C CYS A 358 27.05 -9.44 11.86
N TYR A 359 26.57 -10.51 11.23
CA TYR A 359 26.82 -11.89 11.69
C TYR A 359 28.31 -12.23 11.67
N SER A 360 29.01 -12.06 10.55
CA SER A 360 30.43 -12.39 10.45
C SER A 360 31.31 -11.59 11.42
N LYS A 361 31.00 -10.31 11.63
CA LYS A 361 31.73 -9.45 12.57
C LYS A 361 31.41 -9.76 14.02
N LEU A 362 30.12 -9.90 14.38
CA LEU A 362 29.70 -9.91 15.78
C LEU A 362 29.55 -11.32 16.36
N ALA A 363 29.35 -12.36 15.53
CA ALA A 363 29.15 -13.73 16.02
C ALA A 363 30.43 -14.34 16.62
N ARG A 364 31.61 -13.83 16.26
CA ARG A 364 32.92 -14.37 16.68
C ARG A 364 33.69 -13.48 17.68
N THR A 365 33.17 -12.32 18.07
CA THR A 365 33.93 -11.27 18.78
C THR A 365 33.86 -11.30 20.30
N LEU A 366 33.31 -12.33 20.93
CA LEU A 366 33.27 -12.38 22.40
C LEU A 366 34.31 -13.37 22.97
N PRO A 367 35.15 -12.93 23.93
CA PRO A 367 36.06 -13.82 24.63
C PRO A 367 35.26 -14.80 25.49
N GLY A 368 35.39 -16.11 25.24
CA GLY A 368 34.93 -17.14 26.18
C GLY A 368 33.96 -18.21 25.66
N GLY A 369 33.48 -18.17 24.42
CA GLY A 369 32.77 -19.33 23.87
C GLY A 369 31.64 -19.02 22.89
N ILE A 370 31.27 -20.09 22.17
CA ILE A 370 30.29 -20.15 21.09
C ILE A 370 28.91 -19.71 21.62
N PHE A 371 28.38 -18.60 21.11
CA PHE A 371 26.97 -18.25 21.30
C PHE A 371 26.09 -19.13 20.41
N ILE A 372 24.89 -19.47 20.89
CA ILE A 372 23.89 -20.30 20.18
C ILE A 372 23.37 -19.60 18.92
N ASP A 373 23.57 -18.29 18.81
CA ASP A 373 23.06 -17.47 17.71
C ASP A 373 23.81 -17.77 16.40
N GLY A 374 23.28 -18.69 15.61
CA GLY A 374 23.63 -18.90 14.20
C GLY A 374 23.18 -17.74 13.30
N GLU A 375 23.04 -17.97 11.99
CA GLU A 375 22.60 -16.96 11.01
C GLU A 375 21.25 -16.30 11.37
N GLY A 376 20.43 -17.01 12.15
CA GLY A 376 19.27 -16.48 12.83
C GLY A 376 18.02 -16.41 11.95
N GLU A 377 16.87 -16.22 12.59
CA GLU A 377 15.56 -16.16 11.93
C GLU A 377 15.46 -15.05 10.88
N LEU A 378 16.13 -13.91 11.10
CA LEU A 378 16.15 -12.82 10.11
C LEU A 378 16.74 -13.27 8.77
N ALA A 379 17.84 -14.04 8.78
CA ALA A 379 18.45 -14.54 7.54
C ALA A 379 17.49 -15.44 6.75
N VAL A 380 16.72 -16.29 7.45
CA VAL A 380 15.69 -17.15 6.84
C VAL A 380 14.59 -16.30 6.20
N ILE A 381 14.07 -15.29 6.92
CA ILE A 381 13.04 -14.39 6.41
C ILE A 381 13.53 -13.65 5.15
N LEU A 382 14.77 -13.17 5.14
CA LEU A 382 15.35 -12.48 3.99
C LEU A 382 15.50 -13.42 2.79
N GLU A 383 16.00 -14.65 3.00
CA GLU A 383 16.17 -15.64 1.94
C GLU A 383 14.84 -16.11 1.35
N GLU A 384 13.83 -16.38 2.19
CA GLU A 384 12.48 -16.71 1.73
C GLU A 384 11.93 -15.64 0.78
N MET A 385 12.16 -14.36 1.09
CA MET A 385 11.70 -13.27 0.23
C MET A 385 12.51 -13.16 -1.07
N ARG A 386 13.81 -13.47 -1.05
CA ARG A 386 14.64 -13.53 -2.28
C ARG A 386 14.09 -14.58 -3.23
N GLN A 387 13.73 -15.76 -2.72
CA GLN A 387 13.13 -16.84 -3.51
C GLN A 387 11.71 -16.49 -3.98
N GLU A 388 10.89 -15.86 -3.13
CA GLU A 388 9.55 -15.39 -3.52
C GLU A 388 9.64 -14.38 -4.68
N MET A 389 10.54 -13.41 -4.60
CA MET A 389 10.79 -12.43 -5.69
C MET A 389 11.22 -13.12 -6.99
N LYS A 390 12.08 -14.13 -6.92
CA LYS A 390 12.45 -14.95 -8.09
C LYS A 390 11.25 -15.70 -8.68
N SER A 391 10.33 -16.18 -7.85
CA SER A 391 9.13 -16.88 -8.32
C SER A 391 8.14 -15.96 -9.05
N ILE A 392 8.01 -14.71 -8.59
CA ILE A 392 7.12 -13.71 -9.20
C ILE A 392 7.69 -13.22 -10.53
N TYR A 393 9.02 -13.09 -10.61
CA TYR A 393 9.75 -12.62 -11.78
C TYR A 393 10.65 -13.74 -12.33
N PRO A 394 10.10 -14.71 -13.11
CA PRO A 394 10.86 -15.86 -13.62
C PRO A 394 11.93 -15.50 -14.68
N TYR A 395 11.90 -14.27 -15.20
CA TYR A 395 12.91 -13.72 -16.10
C TYR A 395 13.61 -12.53 -15.46
N ASP A 396 14.86 -12.29 -15.86
CA ASP A 396 15.68 -11.22 -15.31
C ASP A 396 15.20 -9.85 -15.80
N VAL A 397 14.49 -9.11 -14.95
CA VAL A 397 13.97 -7.77 -15.25
C VAL A 397 15.09 -6.74 -15.12
N ARG A 398 15.24 -5.87 -16.13
CA ARG A 398 16.26 -4.81 -16.19
C ARG A 398 15.62 -3.43 -16.24
N ILE A 399 16.07 -2.49 -15.41
CA ILE A 399 15.77 -1.07 -15.62
C ILE A 399 16.70 -0.55 -16.72
N ASN A 400 16.15 0.13 -17.72
CA ASN A 400 16.91 0.87 -18.72
C ASN A 400 17.72 1.98 -18.03
N ARG A 401 18.95 1.65 -17.58
CA ARG A 401 20.05 2.47 -17.03
C ARG A 401 20.94 1.67 -16.07
N SER A 402 20.49 0.55 -15.49
CA SER A 402 21.32 -0.31 -14.64
C SER A 402 21.91 -1.47 -15.44
N GLY A 403 23.23 -1.68 -15.35
CA GLY A 403 23.89 -2.84 -15.96
C GLY A 403 23.52 -4.18 -15.30
N ALA A 404 23.03 -4.16 -14.06
CA ALA A 404 22.63 -5.33 -13.30
C ALA A 404 21.12 -5.64 -13.45
N GLY A 405 20.80 -6.92 -13.61
CA GLY A 405 19.42 -7.41 -13.60
C GLY A 405 18.85 -7.62 -12.20
N LEU A 406 17.56 -7.93 -12.12
CA LEU A 406 16.87 -8.25 -10.87
C LEU A 406 17.56 -9.39 -10.13
N TYR A 407 18.04 -10.42 -10.82
CA TYR A 407 18.64 -11.59 -10.17
C TYR A 407 20.01 -11.28 -9.60
N ASP A 408 20.82 -10.51 -10.33
CA ASP A 408 22.10 -10.00 -9.85
C ASP A 408 21.89 -9.11 -8.61
N GLN A 409 20.88 -8.24 -8.66
CA GLN A 409 20.50 -7.40 -7.52
C GLN A 409 20.02 -8.24 -6.34
N LEU A 410 19.30 -9.34 -6.57
CA LEU A 410 18.92 -10.28 -5.53
C LEU A 410 20.08 -11.17 -5.08
N GLY A 411 21.27 -11.10 -5.69
CA GLY A 411 22.41 -11.99 -5.40
C GLY A 411 22.15 -13.47 -5.73
N LEU A 412 21.25 -13.75 -6.67
CA LEU A 412 20.86 -15.09 -7.09
C LEU A 412 21.59 -15.45 -8.39
N THR A 413 21.97 -16.73 -8.56
CA THR A 413 22.62 -17.20 -9.78
C THR A 413 21.71 -17.05 -10.99
N THR A 414 22.23 -16.40 -12.04
CA THR A 414 21.57 -16.21 -13.34
C THR A 414 21.58 -17.52 -14.13
N THR A 415 20.53 -18.34 -13.98
CA THR A 415 20.28 -19.49 -14.86
C THR A 415 19.07 -19.29 -15.78
N SER A 416 18.52 -18.08 -15.87
CA SER A 416 17.31 -17.83 -16.67
C SER A 416 17.62 -17.20 -18.03
N PRO A 417 16.83 -17.53 -19.07
CA PRO A 417 16.92 -16.89 -20.38
C PRO A 417 16.62 -15.38 -20.28
N GLN A 418 17.43 -14.56 -20.95
CA GLN A 418 17.23 -13.11 -21.02
C GLN A 418 15.98 -12.80 -21.88
N LEU A 419 15.16 -11.85 -21.45
CA LEU A 419 14.16 -11.21 -22.31
C LEU A 419 14.90 -10.26 -23.27
N GLN A 420 14.83 -10.53 -24.57
CA GLN A 420 15.25 -9.59 -25.62
C GLN A 420 14.19 -8.51 -25.82
#